data_AF-A0A931SI34-F1
#
_entry.id   AF-A0A931SI34-F1
#
_cell.length_a   1.000
_cell.length_b   1.000
_cell.length_c   1.000
_cell.angle_alpha   90.00
_cell.angle_beta   90.00
_cell.angle_gamma   90.00
#
_symmetry.space_group_name_H-M   'P 1'
#
loop_
_entity.id
_entity.type
_entity.pdbx_description
1 polymer ?
#
loop_
_entity_poly.entity_id
_entity_poly.type
_entity_poly.pdbx_seq_one_letter_code
_entity_poly.pdbx_strand_id
1 'polypeptide(L)'
;MPKKQALTVVELKALLLARFSMEESKRVKLQARLQQELGKEVQEEGPEVIAIKNRFADWISDVLARRLKRNRRTTPLLSFRDFVRFAPSMISEIEGDKLDAESRKMFERFMKVIFSRISEMVHAVVPSRENPYEEYWRWATTVLDLAAERGSLPTELLALESMTDEITRRMFTKKQFVTLSKEATNKFVDVDMFKKVILQPMLDMATEGDEKYRRELEQELEAELMPQLRETIEKFKVVINSWLDEEVERIYAAM
;
A
#
# COMPACT_ATOMS: atom_id res chain seq x y z
N MET A 1 -23.58 21.17 9.19
CA MET A 1 -22.72 20.17 8.52
C MET A 1 -21.78 20.90 7.57
N PRO A 2 -20.47 20.99 7.86
CA PRO A 2 -19.52 21.53 6.89
C PRO A 2 -19.49 20.65 5.64
N LYS A 3 -19.32 21.29 4.49
CA LYS A 3 -19.66 20.81 3.15
C LYS A 3 -18.80 19.58 2.75
N LYS A 4 -19.37 18.37 2.78
CA LYS A 4 -18.85 17.17 2.05
C LYS A 4 -18.68 17.39 0.52
N GLN A 5 -18.96 18.60 0.02
CA GLN A 5 -19.00 18.96 -1.40
C GLN A 5 -18.14 20.18 -1.77
N ALA A 6 -17.41 20.81 -0.84
CA ALA A 6 -16.63 22.02 -1.15
C ALA A 6 -15.36 21.74 -1.96
N LEU A 7 -14.60 20.70 -1.60
CA LEU A 7 -13.32 20.42 -2.26
C LEU A 7 -13.51 20.05 -3.74
N THR A 8 -12.78 20.71 -4.62
CA THR A 8 -12.60 20.35 -6.02
C THR A 8 -11.84 19.03 -6.16
N VAL A 9 -11.85 18.45 -7.36
CA VAL A 9 -11.05 17.25 -7.65
C VAL A 9 -9.56 17.54 -7.45
N VAL A 10 -9.10 18.74 -7.79
CA VAL A 10 -7.69 19.15 -7.65
C VAL A 10 -7.30 19.22 -6.17
N GLU A 11 -8.13 19.84 -5.33
CA GLU A 11 -7.86 19.93 -3.88
C GLU A 11 -7.89 18.54 -3.22
N LEU A 12 -8.84 17.67 -3.60
CA LEU A 12 -8.88 16.28 -3.12
C LEU A 12 -7.62 15.50 -3.54
N LYS A 13 -7.18 15.66 -4.79
CA LYS A 13 -5.96 15.01 -5.30
C LYS A 13 -4.75 15.49 -4.49
N ALA A 14 -4.63 16.79 -4.24
CA ALA A 14 -3.52 17.36 -3.47
C ALA A 14 -3.48 16.82 -2.02
N LEU A 15 -4.64 16.70 -1.36
CA LEU A 15 -4.72 16.08 -0.03
C LEU A 15 -4.27 14.62 -0.02
N LEU A 16 -4.74 13.83 -0.98
CA LEU A 16 -4.39 12.41 -1.10
C LEU A 16 -2.89 12.24 -1.38
N LEU A 17 -2.33 13.04 -2.27
CA LEU A 17 -0.90 13.08 -2.56
C LEU A 17 -0.07 13.40 -1.32
N ALA A 18 -0.43 14.46 -0.59
CA ALA A 18 0.27 14.85 0.63
C ALA A 18 0.25 13.72 1.68
N ARG A 19 -0.89 13.03 1.82
CA ARG A 19 -1.00 11.83 2.66
C ARG A 19 -0.07 10.72 2.20
N PHE A 20 -0.05 10.38 0.91
CA PHE A 20 0.82 9.32 0.40
C PHE A 20 2.30 9.65 0.63
N SER A 21 2.72 10.90 0.43
CA SER A 21 4.11 11.32 0.71
C SER A 21 4.48 11.14 2.18
N MET A 22 3.56 11.41 3.11
CA MET A 22 3.80 11.20 4.53
C MET A 22 3.90 9.71 4.90
N GLU A 23 2.99 8.88 4.37
CA GLU A 23 3.07 7.42 4.56
C GLU A 23 4.35 6.83 3.95
N GLU A 24 4.80 7.35 2.82
CA GLU A 24 6.06 6.98 2.19
C GLU A 24 7.25 7.28 3.10
N SER A 25 7.28 8.45 3.75
CA SER A 25 8.32 8.78 4.73
C SER A 25 8.37 7.78 5.88
N LYS A 26 7.20 7.37 6.41
CA LYS A 26 7.11 6.34 7.46
C LYS A 26 7.59 4.98 6.96
N ARG A 27 7.22 4.62 5.73
CA ARG A 27 7.65 3.36 5.09
C ARG A 27 9.16 3.30 4.92
N VAL A 28 9.82 4.39 4.54
CA VAL A 28 11.29 4.46 4.43
C VAL A 28 11.95 4.20 5.80
N LYS A 29 11.43 4.79 6.88
CA LYS A 29 11.92 4.51 8.25
C LYS A 29 11.79 3.02 8.62
N LEU A 30 10.64 2.42 8.32
CA LEU A 30 10.40 0.99 8.57
C LEU A 30 11.29 0.09 7.72
N GLN A 31 11.47 0.41 6.43
CA GLN A 31 12.34 -0.33 5.51
C GLN A 31 13.80 -0.32 5.98
N ALA A 32 14.30 0.82 6.46
CA ALA A 32 15.65 0.91 7.02
C ALA A 32 15.83 -0.01 8.23
N ARG A 33 14.83 -0.07 9.13
CA ARG A 33 14.85 -1.00 10.28
C ARG A 33 14.83 -2.47 9.85
N LEU A 34 14.01 -2.82 8.87
CA LEU A 34 13.96 -4.17 8.32
C LEU A 34 15.29 -4.58 7.67
N GLN A 35 15.96 -3.65 6.96
CA GLN A 35 17.28 -3.90 6.38
C GLN A 35 18.34 -4.12 7.46
N GLN A 36 18.34 -3.29 8.51
CA GLN A 36 19.25 -3.43 9.66
C GLN A 36 19.06 -4.78 10.37
N GLU A 37 17.82 -5.21 10.62
CA GLU A 37 17.53 -6.52 11.24
C GLU A 37 18.05 -7.69 10.40
N LEU A 38 18.01 -7.56 9.07
CA LEU A 38 18.56 -8.57 8.17
C LEU A 38 20.09 -8.49 7.99
N GLY A 39 20.77 -7.60 8.71
CA GLY A 39 22.21 -7.37 8.54
C GLY A 39 22.58 -6.80 7.16
N LYS A 40 21.63 -6.15 6.48
CA LYS A 40 21.86 -5.50 5.19
C LYS A 40 22.17 -4.02 5.39
N GLU A 41 23.06 -3.50 4.56
CA GLU A 41 23.24 -2.05 4.47
C GLU A 41 21.94 -1.37 4.04
N VAL A 42 21.70 -0.17 4.56
CA VAL A 42 20.54 0.63 4.15
C VAL A 42 20.76 1.04 2.70
N GLN A 43 20.02 0.41 1.80
CA GLN A 43 20.10 0.70 0.36
C GLN A 43 19.17 1.86 0.03
N GLU A 44 19.74 2.93 -0.51
CA GLU A 44 18.96 3.99 -1.13
C GLU A 44 18.21 3.46 -2.34
N GLU A 45 16.98 3.92 -2.51
CA GLU A 45 16.16 3.48 -3.63
C GLU A 45 16.66 4.10 -4.94
N GLY A 46 16.78 3.26 -5.98
CA GLY A 46 17.16 3.73 -7.31
C GLY A 46 16.17 4.77 -7.86
N PRO A 47 16.63 5.70 -8.71
CA PRO A 47 15.80 6.78 -9.25
C PRO A 47 14.58 6.25 -10.05
N GLU A 48 14.70 5.09 -10.70
CA GLU A 48 13.61 4.44 -11.43
C GLU A 48 12.48 4.01 -10.49
N VAL A 49 12.84 3.45 -9.33
CA VAL A 49 11.87 3.01 -8.31
C VAL A 49 11.13 4.21 -7.71
N ILE A 50 11.85 5.31 -7.45
CA ILE A 50 11.27 6.57 -6.98
C ILE A 50 10.31 7.14 -8.02
N ALA A 51 10.69 7.14 -9.31
CA ALA A 51 9.84 7.61 -10.40
C ALA A 51 8.54 6.81 -10.53
N ILE A 52 8.62 5.47 -10.46
CA ILE A 52 7.46 4.57 -10.48
C ILE A 52 6.51 4.87 -9.33
N LYS A 53 7.03 5.03 -8.10
CA LYS A 53 6.21 5.31 -6.90
C LYS A 53 5.51 6.65 -7.00
N ASN A 54 6.23 7.69 -7.40
CA ASN A 54 5.66 9.02 -7.57
C ASN A 54 4.55 9.03 -8.64
N ARG A 55 4.77 8.34 -9.77
CA ARG A 55 3.76 8.20 -10.82
C ARG A 55 2.55 7.42 -10.33
N PHE A 56 2.76 6.33 -9.57
CA PHE A 56 1.68 5.55 -8.98
C PHE A 56 0.85 6.39 -8.01
N ALA A 57 1.51 7.13 -7.10
CA ALA A 57 0.87 7.99 -6.12
C ALA A 57 0.04 9.09 -6.79
N ASP A 58 0.57 9.76 -7.81
CA ASP A 58 -0.16 10.79 -8.57
C ASP A 58 -1.40 10.21 -9.26
N TRP A 59 -1.22 9.07 -9.92
CA TRP A 59 -2.27 8.42 -10.69
C TRP A 59 -3.39 7.88 -9.78
N ILE A 60 -3.04 7.18 -8.69
CA ILE A 60 -4.04 6.62 -7.77
C ILE A 60 -4.79 7.73 -7.03
N SER A 61 -4.11 8.83 -6.68
CA SER A 61 -4.72 10.01 -6.06
C SER A 61 -5.75 10.64 -6.99
N ASP A 62 -5.45 10.73 -8.29
CA ASP A 62 -6.38 11.26 -9.29
C ASP A 62 -7.62 10.36 -9.47
N VAL A 63 -7.44 9.03 -9.50
CA VAL A 63 -8.55 8.08 -9.56
C VAL A 63 -9.45 8.21 -8.32
N LEU A 64 -8.85 8.22 -7.13
CA LEU A 64 -9.55 8.37 -5.85
C LEU A 64 -10.29 9.70 -5.77
N ALA A 65 -9.63 10.82 -6.08
CA ALA A 65 -10.23 12.16 -6.02
C ALA A 65 -11.46 12.28 -6.92
N ARG A 66 -11.37 11.81 -8.18
CA ARG A 66 -12.50 11.82 -9.11
C ARG A 66 -13.66 10.97 -8.61
N ARG A 67 -13.38 9.77 -8.09
CA ARG A 67 -14.42 8.86 -7.60
C ARG A 67 -15.06 9.37 -6.31
N LEU A 68 -14.28 9.84 -5.34
CA LEU A 68 -14.76 10.46 -4.11
C LEU A 68 -15.66 11.66 -4.40
N LYS A 69 -15.25 12.56 -5.30
CA LYS A 69 -16.05 13.73 -5.69
C LYS A 69 -17.36 13.34 -6.38
N ARG A 70 -17.34 12.32 -7.23
CA ARG A 70 -18.54 11.82 -7.91
C ARG A 70 -19.52 11.13 -6.96
N ASN A 71 -19.01 10.56 -5.86
CA ASN A 71 -19.75 9.87 -4.79
C ASN A 71 -20.81 8.87 -5.29
N ARG A 72 -20.53 8.17 -6.39
CA ARG A 72 -21.40 7.10 -6.88
C ARG A 72 -21.07 5.84 -6.09
N ARG A 73 -21.77 5.64 -4.96
CA ARG A 73 -21.62 4.47 -4.05
C ARG A 73 -21.79 3.11 -4.74
N THR A 74 -22.28 3.08 -5.97
CA THR A 74 -22.39 1.90 -6.84
C THR A 74 -21.06 1.51 -7.51
N THR A 75 -20.05 2.38 -7.48
CA THR A 75 -18.71 2.11 -8.02
C THR A 75 -17.75 2.00 -6.83
N PRO A 76 -16.85 1.01 -6.78
CA PRO A 76 -15.87 0.95 -5.71
C PRO A 76 -14.85 2.09 -5.84
N LEU A 77 -14.32 2.58 -4.71
CA LEU A 77 -13.32 3.65 -4.71
C LEU A 77 -12.06 3.27 -5.49
N LEU A 78 -11.58 2.05 -5.26
CA LEU A 78 -10.52 1.41 -6.03
C LEU A 78 -11.01 0.05 -6.50
N SER A 79 -10.50 -0.41 -7.63
CA SER A 79 -10.82 -1.70 -8.21
C SER A 79 -9.55 -2.34 -8.77
N PHE A 80 -9.55 -3.65 -8.95
CA PHE A 80 -8.41 -4.35 -9.55
C PHE A 80 -8.01 -3.77 -10.91
N ARG A 81 -9.00 -3.30 -11.70
CA ARG A 81 -8.77 -2.69 -13.02
C ARG A 81 -7.91 -1.44 -12.95
N ASP A 82 -7.94 -0.76 -11.81
CA ASP A 82 -7.10 0.39 -11.57
C ASP A 82 -5.63 -0.06 -11.50
N PHE A 83 -5.30 -1.00 -10.62
CA PHE A 83 -3.93 -1.52 -10.50
C PHE A 83 -3.41 -2.14 -11.81
N VAL A 84 -4.25 -2.91 -12.52
CA VAL A 84 -3.91 -3.50 -13.83
C VAL A 84 -3.58 -2.46 -14.89
N ARG A 85 -4.24 -1.29 -14.88
CA ARG A 85 -3.97 -0.19 -15.84
C ARG A 85 -2.62 0.47 -15.60
N PHE A 86 -2.07 0.37 -14.39
CA PHE A 86 -0.76 0.91 -14.08
C PHE A 86 0.39 0.02 -14.57
N ALA A 87 0.15 -1.28 -14.77
CA ALA A 87 1.18 -2.25 -15.14
C ALA A 87 2.03 -1.85 -16.37
N PRO A 88 1.45 -1.44 -17.51
CA PRO A 88 2.25 -1.07 -18.67
C PRO A 88 3.19 0.12 -18.41
N SER A 89 2.72 1.12 -17.64
CA SER A 89 3.52 2.30 -17.30
C SER A 89 4.70 1.95 -16.40
N MET A 90 4.52 1.06 -15.43
CA MET A 90 5.59 0.57 -14.58
C MET A 90 6.61 -0.26 -15.36
N ILE A 91 6.16 -1.11 -16.28
CA ILE A 91 7.06 -1.93 -17.12
C ILE A 91 7.95 -1.05 -17.99
N SER A 92 7.39 0.00 -18.59
CA SER A 92 8.19 0.97 -19.35
C SER A 92 9.24 1.68 -18.51
N GLU A 93 9.03 1.88 -17.20
CA GLU A 93 10.02 2.54 -16.33
C GLU A 93 11.12 1.58 -15.85
N ILE A 94 10.80 0.30 -15.62
CA ILE A 94 11.79 -0.69 -15.16
C ILE A 94 12.71 -1.11 -16.31
N GLU A 95 12.12 -1.41 -17.47
CA GLU A 95 12.81 -2.09 -18.57
C GLU A 95 13.00 -1.22 -19.82
N GLY A 96 12.31 -0.08 -19.91
CA GLY A 96 12.30 0.74 -21.12
C GLY A 96 11.82 -0.05 -22.34
N ASP A 97 12.59 0.05 -23.43
CA ASP A 97 12.40 -0.72 -24.67
C ASP A 97 13.35 -1.94 -24.79
N LYS A 98 13.95 -2.39 -23.67
CA LYS A 98 14.95 -3.47 -23.68
C LYS A 98 14.36 -4.87 -23.83
N LEU A 99 13.09 -5.04 -23.50
CA LEU A 99 12.39 -6.32 -23.67
C LEU A 99 11.88 -6.46 -25.10
N ASP A 100 12.10 -7.63 -25.69
CA ASP A 100 11.40 -8.03 -26.91
C ASP A 100 9.87 -8.12 -26.67
N ALA A 101 9.10 -8.19 -27.76
CA ALA A 101 7.64 -8.17 -27.70
C ALA A 101 7.04 -9.35 -26.92
N GLU A 102 7.68 -10.51 -26.94
CA GLU A 102 7.20 -11.73 -26.27
C GLU A 102 7.48 -11.67 -24.76
N SER A 103 8.72 -11.31 -24.40
CA SER A 103 9.15 -11.08 -23.02
C SER A 103 8.32 -9.98 -22.36
N ARG A 104 8.06 -8.87 -23.08
CA ARG A 104 7.20 -7.78 -22.59
C ARG A 104 5.78 -8.25 -22.33
N LYS A 105 5.21 -9.06 -23.23
CA LYS A 105 3.85 -9.60 -23.10
C LYS A 105 3.74 -10.57 -21.91
N MET A 106 4.76 -11.39 -21.69
CA MET A 106 4.84 -12.30 -20.55
C MET A 106 4.91 -11.52 -19.24
N PHE A 107 5.80 -10.54 -19.16
CA PHE A 107 5.95 -9.69 -17.99
C PHE A 107 4.70 -8.85 -17.70
N GLU A 108 4.04 -8.33 -18.73
CA GLU A 108 2.72 -7.69 -18.57
C GLU A 108 1.68 -8.64 -17.98
N ARG A 109 1.61 -9.88 -18.46
CA ARG A 109 0.66 -10.87 -17.96
C ARG A 109 0.95 -11.16 -16.48
N PHE A 110 2.22 -11.33 -16.13
CA PHE A 110 2.67 -11.52 -14.75
C PHE A 110 2.21 -10.40 -13.83
N MET A 111 2.54 -9.15 -14.19
CA MET A 111 2.22 -7.98 -13.36
C MET A 111 0.71 -7.78 -13.22
N LYS A 112 -0.08 -8.06 -14.27
CA LYS A 112 -1.56 -8.00 -14.19
C LYS A 112 -2.11 -9.02 -13.19
N VAL A 113 -1.56 -10.23 -13.13
CA VAL A 113 -1.96 -11.25 -12.15
C VAL A 113 -1.60 -10.82 -10.74
N ILE A 114 -0.37 -10.34 -10.51
CA ILE A 114 0.07 -9.83 -9.20
C ILE A 114 -0.84 -8.69 -8.75
N PHE A 115 -1.06 -7.68 -9.59
CA PHE A 115 -1.90 -6.54 -9.23
C PHE A 115 -3.34 -6.91 -8.91
N SER A 116 -3.90 -7.91 -9.60
CA SER A 116 -5.23 -8.43 -9.26
C SER A 116 -5.24 -9.02 -7.85
N ARG A 117 -4.25 -9.85 -7.52
CA ARG A 117 -4.15 -10.51 -6.20
C ARG A 117 -3.84 -9.48 -5.09
N ILE A 118 -2.99 -8.48 -5.33
CA ILE A 118 -2.74 -7.38 -4.39
C ILE A 118 -4.03 -6.56 -4.14
N SER A 119 -4.81 -6.28 -5.18
CA SER A 119 -6.06 -5.54 -5.01
C SER A 119 -7.05 -6.28 -4.11
N GLU A 120 -7.11 -7.61 -4.18
CA GLU A 120 -7.93 -8.43 -3.28
C GLU A 120 -7.45 -8.31 -1.82
N MET A 121 -6.15 -8.29 -1.59
CA MET A 121 -5.57 -8.10 -0.26
C MET A 121 -5.95 -6.74 0.33
N VAL A 122 -5.79 -5.66 -0.44
CA VAL A 122 -6.12 -4.30 0.01
C VAL A 122 -7.60 -4.19 0.39
N HIS A 123 -8.50 -4.81 -0.38
CA HIS A 123 -9.92 -4.82 -0.04
C HIS A 123 -10.24 -5.62 1.22
N ALA A 124 -9.50 -6.68 1.51
CA ALA A 124 -9.71 -7.47 2.72
C ALA A 124 -9.38 -6.69 4.00
N VAL A 125 -8.56 -5.64 3.94
CA VAL A 125 -8.14 -4.81 5.09
C VAL A 125 -9.13 -3.68 5.39
N VAL A 126 -10.02 -3.35 4.45
CA VAL A 126 -11.12 -2.41 4.72
C VAL A 126 -12.18 -3.15 5.54
N PRO A 127 -12.54 -2.68 6.76
CA PRO A 127 -13.56 -3.33 7.56
C PRO A 127 -14.84 -3.53 6.75
N SER A 128 -15.36 -4.76 6.70
CA SER A 128 -16.50 -5.16 5.86
C SER A 128 -17.82 -4.40 6.15
N ARG A 129 -17.86 -3.67 7.27
CA ARG A 129 -19.01 -2.88 7.73
C ARG A 129 -18.87 -1.38 7.48
N GLU A 130 -17.72 -0.91 7.02
CA GLU A 130 -17.48 0.52 6.79
C GLU A 130 -17.50 0.83 5.29
N ASN A 131 -18.24 1.88 4.92
CA ASN A 131 -18.26 2.36 3.55
C ASN A 131 -16.97 3.13 3.28
N PRO A 132 -16.10 2.68 2.34
CA PRO A 132 -14.84 3.36 2.05
C PRO A 132 -15.03 4.84 1.71
N TYR A 133 -16.11 5.19 0.99
CA TYR A 133 -16.42 6.59 0.68
C TYR A 133 -16.62 7.44 1.94
N GLU A 134 -17.31 6.89 2.94
CA GLU A 134 -17.61 7.62 4.17
C GLU A 134 -16.36 7.80 5.02
N GLU A 135 -15.51 6.79 5.12
CA GLU A 135 -14.24 6.86 5.84
C GLU A 135 -13.25 7.86 5.21
N TYR A 136 -13.12 7.87 3.89
CA TYR A 136 -12.29 8.87 3.21
C TYR A 136 -12.83 10.30 3.40
N TRP A 137 -14.15 10.49 3.37
CA TRP A 137 -14.74 11.80 3.65
C TRP A 137 -14.60 12.19 5.12
N ARG A 138 -14.71 11.24 6.05
CA ARG A 138 -14.46 11.47 7.49
C ARG A 138 -13.02 11.93 7.72
N TRP A 139 -12.06 11.26 7.09
CA TRP A 139 -10.66 11.68 7.09
C TRP A 139 -10.49 13.09 6.50
N ALA A 140 -10.98 13.33 5.28
CA ALA A 140 -10.84 14.63 4.62
C ALA A 140 -11.45 15.77 5.45
N THR A 141 -12.63 15.56 6.04
CA THR A 141 -13.25 16.54 6.94
C THR A 141 -12.39 16.77 8.19
N THR A 142 -11.85 15.72 8.80
CA THR A 142 -10.96 15.84 9.97
C THR A 142 -9.72 16.68 9.66
N VAL A 143 -9.12 16.49 8.48
CA VAL A 143 -7.97 17.29 8.02
C VAL A 143 -8.37 18.76 7.85
N LEU A 144 -9.51 19.03 7.20
CA LEU A 144 -9.97 20.40 6.97
C LEU A 144 -10.32 21.14 8.26
N ASP A 145 -10.99 20.45 9.19
CA ASP A 145 -11.37 21.04 10.48
C ASP A 145 -10.11 21.38 11.29
N LEU A 146 -9.15 20.47 11.37
CA LEU A 146 -7.87 20.75 12.05
C LEU A 146 -7.09 21.87 11.35
N ALA A 147 -7.05 21.90 10.02
CA ALA A 147 -6.41 22.97 9.27
C ALA A 147 -7.04 24.35 9.57
N ALA A 148 -8.37 24.41 9.68
CA ALA A 148 -9.09 25.62 10.05
C ALA A 148 -8.80 26.05 11.49
N GLU A 149 -8.75 25.12 12.45
CA GLU A 149 -8.39 25.39 13.85
C GLU A 149 -6.96 25.93 13.99
N ARG A 150 -6.02 25.44 13.18
CA ARG A 150 -4.61 25.85 13.20
C ARG A 150 -4.31 27.05 12.30
N GLY A 151 -5.25 27.48 11.47
CA GLY A 151 -5.05 28.56 10.50
C GLY A 151 -4.00 28.23 9.43
N SER A 152 -3.88 26.95 9.05
CA SER A 152 -2.86 26.44 8.12
C SER A 152 -3.47 25.82 6.87
N LEU A 153 -2.68 25.65 5.80
CA LEU A 153 -3.17 24.89 4.65
C LEU A 153 -3.25 23.39 4.99
N PRO A 154 -4.31 22.68 4.55
CA PRO A 154 -4.47 21.26 4.80
C PRO A 154 -3.29 20.37 4.34
N THR A 155 -2.66 20.71 3.21
CA THR A 155 -1.52 19.97 2.66
C THR A 155 -0.23 20.20 3.45
N GLU A 156 -0.03 21.41 3.98
CA GLU A 156 1.11 21.72 4.85
C GLU A 156 1.00 20.97 6.17
N LEU A 157 -0.21 20.92 6.72
CA LEU A 157 -0.51 20.15 7.92
C LEU A 157 -0.19 18.66 7.73
N LEU A 158 -0.58 18.07 6.60
CA LEU A 158 -0.31 16.66 6.30
C LEU A 158 1.19 16.32 6.16
N ALA A 159 2.06 17.32 5.94
CA ALA A 159 3.51 17.11 5.92
C ALA A 159 4.13 17.03 7.33
N LEU A 160 3.37 17.35 8.39
CA LEU A 160 3.85 17.35 9.76
C LEU A 160 3.42 16.07 10.49
N GLU A 161 4.40 15.30 10.96
CA GLU A 161 4.16 14.02 11.64
C GLU A 161 3.21 14.18 12.85
N SER A 162 3.46 15.19 13.69
CA SER A 162 2.64 15.51 14.86
C SER A 162 1.17 15.81 14.53
N MET A 163 0.91 16.42 13.36
CA MET A 163 -0.45 16.71 12.91
C MET A 163 -1.13 15.47 12.34
N THR A 164 -0.39 14.61 11.64
CA THR A 164 -0.94 13.31 11.20
C THR A 164 -1.27 12.39 12.37
N ASP A 165 -0.54 12.50 13.49
CA ASP A 165 -0.91 11.80 14.72
C ASP A 165 -2.19 12.37 15.33
N GLU A 166 -2.36 13.68 15.32
CA GLU A 166 -3.57 14.32 15.81
C GLU A 166 -4.79 13.90 14.98
N ILE A 167 -4.65 13.86 13.65
CA ILE A 167 -5.69 13.33 12.75
C ILE A 167 -5.99 11.86 13.12
N THR A 168 -4.97 11.04 13.35
CA THR A 168 -5.15 9.64 13.74
C THR A 168 -5.91 9.52 15.06
N ARG A 169 -5.56 10.32 16.08
CA ARG A 169 -6.28 10.36 17.38
C ARG A 169 -7.74 10.80 17.24
N ARG A 170 -8.02 11.76 16.35
CA ARG A 170 -9.40 12.22 16.09
C ARG A 170 -10.21 11.17 15.33
N MET A 171 -9.57 10.37 14.49
CA MET A 171 -10.22 9.34 13.70
C MET A 171 -10.41 8.01 14.44
N PHE A 172 -9.50 7.65 15.33
CA PHE A 172 -9.48 6.32 15.93
C PHE A 172 -9.15 6.41 17.42
N THR A 173 -9.80 5.55 18.20
CA THR A 173 -9.29 5.20 19.53
C THR A 173 -8.01 4.38 19.40
N LYS A 174 -7.17 4.40 20.45
CA LYS A 174 -5.97 3.54 20.53
C LYS A 174 -6.29 2.08 20.21
N LYS A 175 -7.40 1.54 20.75
CA LYS A 175 -7.83 0.15 20.49
C LYS A 175 -8.17 -0.09 19.02
N GLN A 176 -8.91 0.81 18.38
CA GLN A 176 -9.25 0.69 16.96
C GLN A 176 -8.00 0.75 16.08
N PHE A 177 -7.11 1.71 16.33
CA PHE A 177 -5.87 1.84 15.58
C PHE A 177 -4.99 0.58 15.70
N VAL A 178 -4.76 0.08 16.91
CA VAL A 178 -4.00 -1.16 17.14
C VAL A 178 -4.63 -2.35 16.43
N THR A 179 -5.95 -2.48 16.49
CA THR A 179 -6.68 -3.60 15.84
C THR A 179 -6.50 -3.55 14.33
N LEU A 180 -6.74 -2.39 13.71
CA LEU A 180 -6.60 -2.20 12.26
C LEU A 180 -5.16 -2.43 11.79
N SER A 181 -4.17 -1.90 12.52
CA SER A 181 -2.75 -2.08 12.17
C SER A 181 -2.32 -3.54 12.28
N LYS A 182 -2.75 -4.27 13.32
CA LYS A 182 -2.45 -5.71 13.46
C LYS A 182 -3.13 -6.55 12.39
N GLU A 183 -4.39 -6.25 12.06
CA GLU A 183 -5.10 -6.92 10.96
C GLU A 183 -4.42 -6.69 9.61
N ALA A 184 -3.95 -5.46 9.36
CA ALA A 184 -3.19 -5.14 8.15
C ALA A 184 -1.85 -5.89 8.12
N THR A 185 -1.05 -5.83 9.18
CA THR A 185 0.24 -6.53 9.28
C THR A 185 0.09 -8.03 9.06
N ASN A 186 -0.87 -8.67 9.74
CA ASN A 186 -1.11 -10.11 9.60
C ASN A 186 -1.53 -10.50 8.18
N LYS A 187 -2.16 -9.62 7.42
CA LYS A 187 -2.57 -9.90 6.03
C LYS A 187 -1.44 -9.66 5.03
N PHE A 188 -0.63 -8.63 5.24
CA PHE A 188 0.46 -8.27 4.31
C PHE A 188 1.77 -9.03 4.58
N VAL A 189 1.96 -9.54 5.80
CA VAL A 189 3.17 -10.22 6.24
C VAL A 189 2.83 -11.67 6.57
N ASP A 190 2.31 -12.38 5.57
CA ASP A 190 1.87 -13.78 5.66
C ASP A 190 2.51 -14.59 4.53
N VAL A 191 3.20 -15.67 4.90
CA VAL A 191 3.91 -16.59 4.00
C VAL A 191 2.97 -17.18 2.95
N ASP A 192 1.77 -17.61 3.37
CA ASP A 192 0.79 -18.22 2.48
C ASP A 192 0.27 -17.19 1.48
N MET A 193 0.14 -15.94 1.94
CA MET A 193 -0.20 -14.82 1.07
C MET A 193 0.92 -14.54 0.06
N PHE A 194 2.19 -14.49 0.47
CA PHE A 194 3.31 -14.34 -0.46
C PHE A 194 3.38 -15.47 -1.48
N LYS A 195 3.21 -16.73 -1.03
CA LYS A 195 3.16 -17.91 -1.91
C LYS A 195 2.04 -17.76 -2.94
N LYS A 196 0.84 -17.38 -2.49
CA LYS A 196 -0.31 -17.19 -3.36
C LYS A 196 -0.13 -16.01 -4.32
N VAL A 197 0.39 -14.88 -3.87
CA VAL A 197 0.36 -13.63 -4.64
C VAL A 197 1.51 -13.54 -5.64
N ILE A 198 2.68 -14.09 -5.29
CA ILE A 198 3.91 -13.96 -6.07
C ILE A 198 4.36 -15.31 -6.62
N LEU A 199 4.60 -16.31 -5.76
CA LEU A 199 5.24 -17.57 -6.19
C LEU A 199 4.35 -18.40 -7.12
N GLN A 200 3.07 -18.57 -6.80
CA GLN A 200 2.13 -19.32 -7.66
C GLN A 200 2.01 -18.73 -9.07
N PRO A 201 1.80 -17.40 -9.25
CA PRO A 201 1.85 -16.80 -10.58
C PRO A 201 3.18 -17.00 -11.32
N MET A 202 4.32 -17.00 -10.61
CA MET A 202 5.62 -17.30 -11.25
C MET A 202 5.67 -18.74 -11.75
N LEU A 203 5.25 -19.70 -10.92
CA LEU A 203 5.19 -21.13 -11.27
C LEU A 203 4.25 -21.39 -12.45
N ASP A 204 3.06 -20.80 -12.42
CA ASP A 204 2.06 -20.98 -13.48
C ASP A 204 2.56 -20.44 -14.84
N MET A 205 3.43 -19.43 -14.84
CA MET A 205 4.07 -18.94 -16.07
C MET A 205 5.25 -19.80 -16.50
N ALA A 206 6.13 -20.18 -15.58
CA ALA A 206 7.35 -20.93 -15.90
C ALA A 206 7.07 -22.34 -16.42
N THR A 207 5.91 -22.90 -16.11
CA THR A 207 5.56 -24.28 -16.43
C THR A 207 4.66 -24.39 -17.66
N GLU A 208 4.12 -23.28 -18.16
CA GLU A 208 3.19 -23.23 -19.31
C GLU A 208 2.04 -24.26 -19.27
N GLY A 209 1.66 -24.73 -18.07
CA GLY A 209 0.62 -25.75 -17.89
C GLY A 209 1.11 -27.20 -17.81
N ASP A 210 2.42 -27.45 -17.80
CA ASP A 210 2.97 -28.77 -17.44
C ASP A 210 2.81 -29.02 -15.93
N GLU A 211 1.75 -29.75 -15.58
CA GLU A 211 1.42 -30.08 -14.19
C GLU A 211 2.47 -30.97 -13.50
N LYS A 212 3.23 -31.77 -14.25
CA LYS A 212 4.27 -32.61 -13.63
C LYS A 212 5.46 -31.74 -13.25
N TYR A 213 5.96 -30.95 -14.20
CA TYR A 213 7.07 -30.03 -13.97
C TYR A 213 6.71 -28.97 -12.93
N ARG A 214 5.47 -28.48 -12.92
CA ARG A 214 4.96 -27.56 -11.90
C ARG A 214 5.02 -28.13 -10.49
N ARG A 215 4.65 -29.40 -10.33
CA ARG A 215 4.72 -30.07 -9.00
C ARG A 215 6.16 -30.29 -8.55
N GLU A 216 7.06 -30.63 -9.46
CA GLU A 216 8.48 -30.79 -9.16
C GLU A 216 9.08 -29.46 -8.67
N LEU A 217 8.83 -28.36 -9.39
CA LEU A 217 9.25 -27.02 -8.97
C LEU A 217 8.60 -26.56 -7.66
N GLU A 218 7.31 -26.85 -7.45
CA GLU A 218 6.66 -26.50 -6.18
C GLU A 218 7.31 -27.25 -5.00
N GLN A 219 7.67 -28.53 -5.18
CA GLN A 219 8.36 -29.32 -4.15
C GLN A 219 9.76 -28.77 -3.86
N GLU A 220 10.51 -28.40 -4.89
CA GLU A 220 11.84 -27.79 -4.75
C GLU A 220 11.75 -26.46 -3.99
N LEU A 221 10.82 -25.56 -4.38
CA LEU A 221 10.60 -24.29 -3.70
C LEU A 221 10.17 -24.49 -2.23
N GLU A 222 9.30 -25.47 -1.96
CA GLU A 222 8.84 -25.77 -0.61
C GLU A 222 9.95 -26.32 0.29
N ALA A 223 10.90 -27.08 -0.29
CA ALA A 223 12.04 -27.62 0.44
C ALA A 223 13.14 -26.57 0.68
N GLU A 224 13.45 -25.74 -0.33
CA GLU A 224 14.65 -24.88 -0.29
C GLU A 224 14.34 -23.44 0.14
N LEU A 225 13.29 -22.82 -0.42
CA LEU A 225 13.01 -21.39 -0.24
C LEU A 225 11.99 -21.10 0.85
N MET A 226 10.95 -21.93 0.97
CA MET A 226 9.86 -21.66 1.93
C MET A 226 10.32 -21.65 3.40
N PRO A 227 11.28 -22.48 3.87
CA PRO A 227 11.78 -22.37 5.24
C PRO A 227 12.44 -21.02 5.52
N GLN A 228 13.27 -20.54 4.58
CA GLN A 228 13.96 -19.24 4.71
C GLN A 228 12.97 -18.07 4.64
N LEU A 229 11.97 -18.18 3.77
CA LEU A 229 10.90 -17.19 3.64
C LEU A 229 10.07 -17.11 4.93
N ARG A 230 9.71 -18.25 5.54
CA ARG A 230 9.02 -18.31 6.83
C ARG A 230 9.81 -17.63 7.92
N GLU A 231 11.09 -17.99 8.07
CA GLU A 231 11.96 -17.38 9.07
C GLU A 231 12.08 -15.85 8.87
N THR A 232 12.26 -15.42 7.62
CA THR A 232 12.36 -13.99 7.27
C THR A 232 11.07 -13.24 7.60
N ILE A 233 9.91 -13.83 7.27
CA ILE A 233 8.60 -13.23 7.55
C ILE A 233 8.35 -13.12 9.05
N GLU A 234 8.73 -14.12 9.85
CA GLU A 234 8.62 -14.01 11.31
C GLU A 234 9.51 -12.92 11.89
N LYS A 235 10.75 -12.76 11.40
CA LYS A 235 11.62 -11.62 11.77
C LYS A 235 10.98 -10.28 11.40
N PHE A 236 10.41 -10.18 10.20
CA PHE A 236 9.69 -8.97 9.77
C PHE A 236 8.50 -8.64 10.67
N LYS A 237 7.71 -9.65 11.08
CA LYS A 237 6.60 -9.43 12.02
C LYS A 237 7.08 -8.85 13.34
N VAL A 238 8.20 -9.34 13.89
CA VAL A 238 8.77 -8.81 15.14
C VAL A 238 9.15 -7.34 14.99
N VAL A 239 9.89 -6.99 13.94
CA VAL A 239 10.29 -5.59 13.68
C VAL A 239 9.09 -4.69 13.45
N ILE A 240 8.11 -5.13 12.65
CA ILE A 240 6.91 -4.36 12.36
C ILE A 240 6.07 -4.17 13.63
N ASN A 241 5.92 -5.20 14.47
CA ASN A 241 5.19 -5.08 15.72
C ASN A 241 5.89 -4.12 16.70
N SER A 242 7.22 -4.19 16.84
CA SER A 242 7.98 -3.24 17.65
C SER A 242 7.80 -1.81 17.15
N TRP A 243 7.88 -1.60 15.83
CA TRP A 243 7.66 -0.29 15.23
C TRP A 243 6.22 0.21 15.44
N LEU A 244 5.22 -0.67 15.32
CA LEU A 244 3.83 -0.33 15.59
C LEU A 244 3.61 0.04 17.06
N ASP A 245 4.25 -0.64 18.00
CA ASP A 245 4.14 -0.32 19.42
C ASP A 245 4.75 1.06 19.71
N GLU A 246 5.91 1.39 19.11
CA GLU A 246 6.49 2.74 19.19
C GLU A 246 5.59 3.82 18.55
N GLU A 247 4.99 3.55 17.38
CA GLU A 247 4.04 4.46 16.76
C GLU A 247 2.80 4.68 17.64
N VAL A 248 2.30 3.62 18.26
CA VAL A 248 1.16 3.69 19.19
C VAL A 248 1.52 4.51 20.43
N GLU A 249 2.71 4.31 20.99
CA GLU A 249 3.18 5.14 22.09
C GLU A 249 3.30 6.59 21.64
N ARG A 250 3.95 6.87 20.52
CA ARG A 250 4.12 8.23 19.98
C ARG A 250 2.81 8.94 19.69
N ILE A 251 1.86 8.25 19.05
CA ILE A 251 0.55 8.83 18.68
C ILE A 251 -0.32 9.05 19.92
N TYR A 252 -0.18 8.25 20.98
CA TYR A 252 -1.04 8.32 22.17
C TYR A 252 -0.29 8.67 23.47
N ALA A 253 0.96 9.12 23.38
CA ALA A 253 1.76 9.63 24.49
C ALA A 253 1.20 11.00 24.89
N ALA A 254 0.80 11.13 26.15
CA ALA A 254 0.10 12.28 26.71
C ALA A 254 -1.34 12.47 26.18
N MET A 255 -2.23 11.60 26.70
CA MET A 255 -3.39 12.11 27.42
C MET A 255 -3.00 12.31 28.89
#